data_AF-A0A7C1C4U4-F1
#
_entry.id   AF-A0A7C1C4U4-F1
#
_cell.length_a   1.000
_cell.length_b   1.000
_cell.length_c   1.000
_cell.angle_alpha   90.00
_cell.angle_beta   90.00
_cell.angle_gamma   90.00
#
_symmetry.space_group_name_H-M   'P 1'
#
loop_
_entity.id
_entity.type
_entity.pdbx_description
1 polymer ?
#
loop_
_entity_poly.entity_id
_entity_poly.type
_entity_poly.pdbx_seq_one_letter_code
_entity_poly.pdbx_strand_id
1 'polypeptide(L)' 'RIRAEGLQVAAVYHTHPETPARPSVEDIRLAHAPGMVYVIVSLMAGVAPVRAFKINRGEVAEVPLHVLAAR' A
#
# COMPACT_ATOMS: atom_id res chain seq x y z
N ARG A 1 19.26 2.67 -10.08
CA ARG A 1 19.89 2.96 -8.77
C ARG A 1 19.58 1.85 -7.76
N ILE A 2 18.31 1.54 -7.47
CA ILE A 2 17.87 0.41 -6.61
C ILE A 2 18.72 -0.88 -6.73
N ARG A 3 18.79 -1.49 -7.93
CA ARG A 3 19.56 -2.73 -8.13
C ARG A 3 21.07 -2.59 -7.90
N ALA A 4 21.65 -1.45 -8.28
CA ALA A 4 23.08 -1.19 -8.13
C ALA A 4 23.48 -0.98 -6.65
N GLU A 5 22.51 -0.56 -5.83
CA GLU A 5 22.68 -0.33 -4.40
C GLU A 5 22.28 -1.56 -3.56
N GLY A 6 21.96 -2.69 -4.20
CA GLY A 6 21.53 -3.92 -3.50
C GLY A 6 20.17 -3.78 -2.80
N LEU A 7 19.38 -2.76 -3.14
CA LEU A 7 18.07 -2.51 -2.56
C LEU A 7 16.96 -3.30 -3.27
N GLN A 8 15.86 -3.51 -2.56
CA GLN A 8 14.63 -4.09 -3.09
C GLN A 8 13.46 -3.14 -2.86
N VAL A 9 12.45 -3.20 -3.74
CA VAL A 9 11.20 -2.46 -3.55
C VAL A 9 10.39 -3.18 -2.48
N ALA A 10 10.24 -2.55 -1.32
CA ALA A 10 9.50 -3.12 -0.19
C ALA A 10 8.00 -2.75 -0.20
N ALA A 11 7.67 -1.60 -0.80
CA ALA A 11 6.31 -1.10 -0.86
C ALA A 11 6.08 -0.25 -2.11
N VAL A 12 4.81 -0.14 -2.50
CA VAL A 12 4.29 0.82 -3.46
C VAL A 12 3.16 1.61 -2.83
N TYR A 13 2.90 2.82 -3.31
CA TYR A 13 1.75 3.59 -2.88
C TYR A 13 1.03 4.26 -4.04
N HIS A 14 -0.27 4.49 -3.86
CA HIS A 14 -1.10 5.29 -4.75
C HIS A 14 -2.25 5.94 -4.00
N THR A 15 -2.89 6.91 -4.65
CA THR A 15 -4.03 7.64 -4.09
C THR A 15 -5.34 7.08 -4.59
N HIS A 16 -6.34 7.15 -3.72
CA HIS A 16 -7.76 6.92 -4.00
C HIS A 16 -8.48 8.26 -3.80
N PRO A 17 -8.73 9.02 -4.87
CA PRO A 17 -9.25 10.39 -4.74
C PRO A 17 -10.65 10.46 -4.11
N GLU A 18 -11.50 9.49 -4.44
CA GLU A 18 -12.94 9.51 -4.12
C GLU A 18 -13.39 8.27 -3.33
N THR A 19 -12.46 7.40 -2.93
CA THR A 19 -12.76 6.17 -2.19
C THR A 19 -11.94 6.05 -0.90
N PRO A 20 -12.43 5.34 0.13
CA PRO A 20 -11.65 5.08 1.34
C PRO A 20 -10.37 4.32 1.05
N ALA A 21 -9.38 4.40 1.95
CA ALA A 21 -8.10 3.73 1.81
C ALA A 21 -8.26 2.20 1.94
N ARG A 22 -8.61 1.53 0.84
CA ARG A 22 -8.76 0.07 0.72
C ARG A 22 -8.41 -0.34 -0.71
N PRO A 23 -7.88 -1.55 -0.97
CA PRO A 23 -7.62 -1.98 -2.33
C PRO A 23 -8.92 -2.04 -3.15
N SER A 24 -8.86 -1.54 -4.39
CA SER A 24 -9.90 -1.77 -5.39
C SER A 24 -9.78 -3.18 -5.97
N VAL A 25 -10.79 -3.62 -6.74
CA VAL A 25 -10.73 -4.89 -7.47
C VAL A 25 -9.53 -4.93 -8.42
N GLU A 26 -9.23 -3.81 -9.06
CA GLU A 26 -8.10 -3.68 -9.98
C GLU A 26 -6.77 -3.73 -9.24
N ASP A 27 -6.65 -3.07 -8.08
CA ASP A 27 -5.45 -3.13 -7.24
C ASP A 27 -5.13 -4.59 -6.84
N ILE A 28 -6.16 -5.34 -6.45
CA ILE A 28 -6.03 -6.76 -6.07
C ILE A 28 -5.63 -7.61 -7.26
N ARG A 29 -6.23 -7.37 -8.43
CA ARG A 29 -5.96 -8.11 -9.67
C ARG A 29 -4.52 -7.91 -10.13
N LEU A 30 -3.97 -6.71 -9.99
CA LEU A 30 -2.62 -6.35 -10.42
C LEU A 30 -1.54 -6.66 -9.37
N ALA A 31 -1.91 -7.12 -8.17
CA ALA A 31 -0.99 -7.41 -7.09
C ALA A 31 -0.26 -8.75 -7.28
N HIS A 32 0.74 -8.77 -8.17
CA HIS A 32 1.51 -9.97 -8.50
C HIS A 32 2.87 -10.09 -7.78
N ALA A 33 3.21 -9.15 -6.90
CA ALA A 33 4.49 -9.14 -6.20
C ALA A 33 4.35 -9.69 -4.77
N PRO A 34 4.75 -10.95 -4.51
CA PRO A 34 4.64 -11.54 -3.18
C PRO A 34 5.48 -10.74 -2.17
N GLY A 35 4.92 -10.49 -0.98
CA GLY A 35 5.60 -9.76 0.09
C GLY A 35 5.65 -8.23 -0.07
N MET A 36 5.16 -7.69 -1.19
CA MET A 36 5.00 -6.25 -1.39
C MET A 36 3.95 -5.70 -0.42
N VAL A 37 4.23 -4.53 0.16
CA VAL A 37 3.23 -3.75 0.90
C VAL A 37 2.61 -2.71 -0.04
N TYR A 38 1.28 -2.66 -0.07
CA TYR A 38 0.50 -1.70 -0.84
C TYR A 38 -0.04 -0.65 0.13
N VAL A 39 0.47 0.58 0.03
CA VAL A 39 0.00 1.71 0.83
C VAL A 39 -1.02 2.49 0.02
N ILE A 40 -2.22 2.66 0.55
CA ILE A 40 -3.30 3.39 -0.13
C ILE A 40 -3.59 4.65 0.65
N VAL A 41 -3.57 5.77 -0.07
CA VAL A 41 -3.85 7.11 0.48
C VAL A 41 -5.22 7.56 -0.03
N SER A 42 -6.20 7.68 0.86
CA SER A 42 -7.49 8.28 0.52
C SER A 42 -7.42 9.80 0.62
N LEU A 43 -8.00 10.50 -0.36
CA LEU A 43 -8.16 11.96 -0.33
C LEU A 43 -9.56 12.38 0.14
N MET A 44 -10.42 11.43 0.52
CA MET A 44 -11.74 11.73 1.07
C MET A 44 -11.63 12.36 2.47
N ALA A 45 -12.45 13.36 2.73
CA ALA A 45 -12.62 13.88 4.08
C ALA A 45 -13.38 12.88 4.97
N GLY A 46 -13.01 12.82 6.26
CA GLY A 46 -13.74 12.03 7.26
C GLY A 46 -13.43 10.52 7.28
N VAL A 47 -12.39 10.06 6.58
CA VAL A 47 -11.91 8.67 6.63
C VAL A 47 -10.46 8.59 7.10
N ALA A 48 -10.00 7.40 7.48
CA ALA A 48 -8.58 7.15 7.72
C ALA A 48 -7.79 7.39 6.41
N PRO A 49 -6.86 8.37 6.37
CA PRO A 49 -6.29 8.84 5.12
C PRO A 49 -5.23 7.90 4.55
N VAL A 50 -4.58 7.08 5.37
CA VAL A 50 -3.50 6.17 4.92
C VAL A 50 -3.66 4.82 5.58
N ARG A 51 -3.68 3.76 4.77
CA ARG A 51 -3.74 2.37 5.23
C ARG A 51 -2.78 1.50 4.41
N ALA A 52 -2.32 0.40 4.96
CA ALA A 52 -1.35 -0.49 4.32
C ALA A 52 -1.88 -1.92 4.25
N PHE A 53 -1.59 -2.61 3.15
CA PHE A 53 -2.13 -3.94 2.87
C PHE A 53 -1.05 -4.88 2.32
N LYS A 54 -1.14 -6.16 2.68
CA LYS A 54 -0.54 -7.26 1.94
C LYS A 54 -1.60 -7.91 1.08
N ILE A 55 -1.26 -8.17 -0.18
CA ILE A 55 -2.16 -8.83 -1.12
C ILE A 55 -1.46 -10.07 -1.66
N ASN A 56 -2.02 -11.25 -1.39
CA ASN A 56 -1.45 -12.53 -1.80
C ASN A 56 -2.53 -13.39 -2.47
N ARG A 57 -2.38 -13.68 -3.76
CA ARG A 57 -3.33 -14.52 -4.52
C ARG A 57 -4.79 -14.08 -4.37
N GLY A 58 -5.02 -12.76 -4.35
CA GLY A 58 -6.35 -12.16 -4.20
C GLY A 58 -6.80 -11.96 -2.74
N GLU A 59 -6.11 -12.55 -1.77
CA GLU A 59 -6.40 -12.34 -0.35
C GLU A 59 -5.78 -11.02 0.13
N VAL A 60 -6.60 -10.20 0.76
CA VAL A 60 -6.19 -8.88 1.29
C VAL A 60 -6.11 -8.95 2.81
N ALA A 61 -4.96 -8.60 3.35
CA ALA A 61 -4.75 -8.42 4.77
C ALA A 61 -4.24 -7.00 5.04
N GLU A 62 -4.93 -6.24 5.90
CA GLU A 62 -4.41 -4.98 6.41
C GLU A 62 -3.20 -5.26 7.32
N VAL A 63 -2.18 -4.42 7.21
CA VAL A 63 -1.00 -4.47 8.09
C VAL A 63 -0.87 -3.16 8.88
N PRO A 64 -0.43 -3.21 10.14
CA PRO A 64 -0.23 -2.00 10.94
C PRO A 64 0.74 -1.02 10.28
N LEU A 65 0.41 0.27 10.33
CA LEU A 65 1.26 1.36 9.88
C LEU A 65 1.61 2.24 11.08
N HIS A 66 2.91 2.38 11.35
CA HIS A 66 3.42 3.22 12.43
C HIS A 66 4.29 4.33 11.86
N VAL A 67 3.94 5.57 12.17
CA VAL A 67 4.78 6.72 11.86
C VAL A 67 5.82 6.84 12.96
N LEU A 68 7.09 6.64 12.62
CA LEU A 68 8.19 6.88 13.53
C LEU A 68 8.47 8.38 13.56
N ALA A 69 8.75 8.93 14.75
CA ALA A 69 9.19 10.32 14.86
C ALA A 69 10.41 10.55 13.97
N ALA A 70 10.42 11.65 13.22
CA ALA A 70 11.60 12.06 12.47
C ALA A 70 12.75 12.27 13.47
N ARG A 71 13.93 11.76 13.12
CA ARG A 71 15.16 12.05 13.85
C ARG A 71 15.58 13.49 13.66
#